data_AF-A0A497KCK8-F1
#
_entry.id   AF-A0A497KCK8-F1
#
_cell.length_a   1.000
_cell.length_b   1.000
_cell.length_c   1.000
_cell.angle_alpha   90.00
_cell.angle_beta   90.00
_cell.angle_gamma   90.00
#
_symmetry.space_group_name_H-M   'P 1'
#
loop_
_entity.id
_entity.type
_entity.pdbx_description
1 polymer ?
#
loop_
_entity_poly.entity_id
_entity_poly.type
_entity_poly.pdbx_seq_one_letter_code
_entity_poly.pdbx_strand_id
1 'polypeptide(L)'
;MLKTRPEVYRRVILAILERRSDEIAVKELHSACFLPTEIINETLKDLQREGLLFLEASKVKVSLEQKIKLALEAVKYGADIERVCRFVGWREFERIVTSAFSLNGYDVKRNFRFSCGKRRWEIDVLAVKKQTIVSADCKRWRRLSRSAVVEAVEKQVQRTKALKDALENLKDKLGLQETSKIAVVPLVISLYPAPMKFHDFVPVVPILQLASFLSELPANIHSLKHFRTV
;
A
#
# COMPACT_ATOMS: atom_id res chain seq x y z
N MET A 1 -35.94 -3.62 -2.92
CA MET A 1 -34.61 -4.13 -2.52
C MET A 1 -33.93 -4.75 -3.74
N LEU A 2 -33.19 -3.94 -4.50
CA LEU A 2 -32.36 -4.46 -5.59
C LEU A 2 -31.24 -5.29 -4.95
N LYS A 3 -31.30 -6.61 -5.10
CA LYS A 3 -30.14 -7.46 -4.86
C LYS A 3 -28.99 -6.90 -5.71
N THR A 4 -27.99 -6.36 -5.02
CA THR A 4 -26.76 -5.75 -5.55
C THR A 4 -26.17 -6.67 -6.61
N ARG A 5 -26.21 -6.25 -7.88
CA ARG A 5 -25.51 -6.97 -8.96
C ARG A 5 -24.02 -6.62 -8.82
N PRO A 6 -23.13 -7.56 -8.46
CA PRO A 6 -21.69 -7.28 -8.32
C PRO A 6 -21.10 -6.57 -9.54
N GLU A 7 -21.62 -6.89 -10.72
CA GLU A 7 -21.24 -6.27 -11.99
C GLU A 7 -21.47 -4.75 -12.04
N VAL A 8 -22.58 -4.27 -11.47
CA VAL A 8 -22.92 -2.83 -11.44
C VAL A 8 -21.91 -2.08 -10.60
N TYR A 9 -21.68 -2.55 -9.37
CA TYR A 9 -20.69 -1.96 -8.46
C TYR A 9 -19.31 -1.97 -9.09
N ARG A 10 -18.88 -3.12 -9.64
CA ARG A 10 -17.62 -3.24 -10.36
C ARG A 10 -17.49 -2.18 -11.46
N ARG A 11 -18.50 -2.00 -12.31
CA ARG A 11 -18.46 -1.04 -13.42
C ARG A 11 -18.36 0.40 -12.93
N VAL A 12 -19.18 0.79 -11.96
CA VAL A 12 -19.16 2.15 -11.39
C VAL A 12 -17.81 2.44 -10.71
N ILE A 13 -17.32 1.50 -9.90
CA ILE A 13 -16.03 1.65 -9.21
C ILE A 13 -14.88 1.76 -10.22
N LEU A 14 -14.84 0.91 -11.27
CA LEU A 14 -13.80 1.00 -12.29
C LEU A 14 -13.86 2.32 -13.06
N ALA A 15 -15.06 2.83 -13.37
CA ALA A 15 -15.21 4.13 -14.03
C ALA A 15 -14.71 5.30 -13.17
N ILE A 16 -14.85 5.19 -11.84
CA ILE A 16 -14.27 6.13 -10.87
C ILE A 16 -12.74 6.02 -10.86
N LEU A 17 -12.20 4.81 -10.70
CA LEU A 17 -10.75 4.56 -10.61
C LEU A 17 -10.00 4.92 -11.91
N GLU A 18 -10.65 4.83 -13.07
CA GLU A 18 -10.08 5.25 -14.36
C GLU A 18 -9.77 6.76 -14.41
N ARG A 19 -10.36 7.57 -13.53
CA ARG A 19 -10.14 9.02 -13.50
C ARG A 19 -8.93 9.35 -12.64
N ARG A 20 -8.02 10.13 -13.22
CA ARG A 20 -6.83 10.64 -12.51
C ARG A 20 -7.15 11.74 -11.51
N SER A 21 -8.25 12.45 -11.72
CA SER A 21 -8.71 13.50 -10.82
C SER A 21 -9.29 12.91 -9.54
N ASP A 22 -9.06 13.57 -8.41
CA ASP A 22 -9.72 13.24 -7.13
C ASP A 22 -11.17 13.74 -7.10
N GLU A 23 -11.59 14.56 -8.07
CA GLU A 23 -12.96 14.99 -8.30
C GLU A 23 -13.46 14.58 -9.70
N ILE A 24 -14.66 14.02 -9.78
CA ILE A 24 -15.27 13.52 -11.02
C ILE A 24 -16.69 14.05 -11.12
N ALA A 25 -17.06 14.65 -12.24
CA ALA A 25 -18.45 15.05 -12.43
C ALA A 25 -19.35 13.83 -12.63
N VAL A 26 -20.50 13.77 -11.96
CA VAL A 26 -21.44 12.64 -12.03
C VAL A 26 -21.91 12.39 -13.47
N LYS A 27 -22.05 13.45 -14.28
CA LYS A 27 -22.35 13.36 -15.72
C LYS A 27 -21.32 12.53 -16.51
N GLU A 28 -20.05 12.57 -16.11
CA GLU A 28 -18.99 11.77 -16.76
C GLU A 28 -19.12 10.30 -16.40
N LEU A 29 -19.63 9.98 -15.21
CA LEU A 29 -19.91 8.60 -14.82
C LEU A 29 -21.12 8.04 -15.58
N HIS A 30 -22.15 8.87 -15.80
CA HIS A 30 -23.30 8.48 -16.63
C HIS A 30 -22.89 8.11 -18.06
N SER A 31 -22.00 8.89 -18.68
CA SER A 31 -21.51 8.59 -20.03
C SER A 31 -20.55 7.40 -20.08
N ALA A 32 -19.74 7.18 -19.04
CA ALA A 32 -18.74 6.11 -19.02
C ALA A 32 -19.30 4.73 -18.64
N CYS A 33 -20.32 4.68 -17.78
CA CYS A 33 -20.77 3.41 -17.22
C CYS A 33 -21.69 2.62 -18.15
N PHE A 34 -22.34 3.24 -19.14
CA PHE A 34 -23.42 2.64 -19.96
C PHE A 34 -24.46 1.90 -19.11
N LEU A 35 -24.92 2.56 -18.04
CA LEU A 35 -25.94 2.08 -17.11
C LEU A 35 -27.00 3.18 -16.95
N PRO A 36 -28.26 2.82 -16.60
CA PRO A 36 -29.28 3.80 -16.25
C PRO A 36 -28.82 4.76 -15.16
N THR A 37 -29.20 6.04 -15.30
CA THR A 37 -28.84 7.14 -14.39
C THR A 37 -29.22 6.83 -12.94
N GLU A 38 -30.40 6.24 -12.75
CA GLU A 38 -30.94 5.86 -11.44
C GLU A 38 -30.03 4.84 -10.75
N ILE A 39 -29.60 3.81 -11.49
CA ILE A 39 -28.73 2.75 -10.96
C ILE A 39 -27.36 3.32 -10.55
N ILE A 40 -26.80 4.22 -11.36
CA ILE A 40 -25.52 4.88 -11.03
C ILE A 40 -25.67 5.71 -9.76
N ASN A 41 -26.74 6.50 -9.65
CA ASN A 41 -26.97 7.35 -8.48
C ASN A 41 -27.24 6.54 -7.20
N GLU A 42 -27.98 5.44 -7.29
CA GLU A 42 -28.16 4.51 -6.16
C GLU A 42 -26.81 3.90 -5.73
N THR A 43 -26.02 3.40 -6.69
CA THR A 43 -24.70 2.82 -6.40
C THR A 43 -23.76 3.84 -5.76
N LEU A 44 -23.75 5.09 -6.25
CA LEU A 44 -22.95 6.16 -5.66
C LEU A 44 -23.36 6.47 -4.22
N LYS A 45 -24.67 6.50 -3.93
CA LYS A 45 -25.18 6.69 -2.56
C LYS A 45 -24.76 5.53 -1.65
N ASP A 46 -24.77 4.31 -2.15
CA ASP A 46 -24.34 3.12 -1.41
C ASP A 46 -22.84 3.22 -1.05
N LEU A 47 -22.00 3.50 -2.05
CA LEU A 47 -20.55 3.70 -1.84
C LEU A 47 -20.25 4.85 -0.88
N GLN A 48 -21.05 5.93 -0.90
CA GLN A 48 -20.92 7.00 0.10
C GLN A 48 -21.25 6.52 1.51
N ARG A 49 -22.34 5.75 1.69
CA ARG A 49 -22.73 5.20 2.99
C ARG A 49 -21.66 4.26 3.56
N GLU A 50 -20.92 3.57 2.70
CA GLU A 50 -19.78 2.74 3.07
C GLU A 50 -18.49 3.55 3.31
N GLY A 51 -18.52 4.88 3.15
CA GLY A 51 -17.37 5.76 3.35
C GLY A 51 -16.31 5.65 2.23
N LEU A 52 -16.66 5.07 1.09
CA LEU A 52 -15.75 4.83 -0.04
C LEU A 52 -15.58 6.04 -0.96
N LEU A 53 -16.44 7.03 -0.84
CA LEU A 53 -16.39 8.30 -1.58
C LEU A 53 -17.21 9.37 -0.87
N PHE A 54 -17.09 10.62 -1.33
CA PHE A 54 -17.97 11.71 -0.96
C PHE A 54 -18.72 12.23 -2.19
N LEU A 55 -20.04 12.42 -2.08
CA LEU A 55 -20.86 13.06 -3.09
C LEU A 55 -21.16 14.49 -2.67
N GLU A 56 -20.81 15.43 -3.53
CA GLU A 56 -21.10 16.85 -3.34
C GLU A 56 -21.84 17.37 -4.57
N ALA A 57 -23.12 17.69 -4.41
CA ALA A 57 -24.03 18.11 -5.47
C ALA A 57 -24.00 17.18 -6.70
N SER A 58 -23.19 17.51 -7.70
CA SER A 58 -23.03 16.79 -8.97
C SER A 58 -21.59 16.30 -9.22
N LYS A 59 -20.80 16.17 -8.15
CA LYS A 59 -19.43 15.66 -8.17
C LYS A 59 -19.24 14.50 -7.19
N VAL A 60 -18.39 13.57 -7.57
CA VAL A 60 -17.82 12.52 -6.72
C VAL A 60 -16.41 12.94 -6.34
N LYS A 61 -16.10 12.98 -5.06
CA LYS A 61 -14.77 13.20 -4.52
C LYS A 61 -14.24 11.91 -3.91
N VAL A 62 -13.00 11.56 -4.24
CA VAL A 62 -12.36 10.33 -3.79
C VAL A 62 -10.95 10.64 -3.32
N SER A 63 -10.72 10.48 -2.02
CA SER A 63 -9.38 10.59 -1.46
C SER A 63 -8.48 9.43 -1.92
N LEU A 64 -7.17 9.58 -1.76
CA LEU A 64 -6.25 8.49 -2.08
C LEU A 64 -6.52 7.21 -1.27
N GLU A 65 -6.90 7.35 0.01
CA GLU A 65 -7.27 6.22 0.86
C GLU A 65 -8.52 5.52 0.32
N GLN A 66 -9.52 6.31 -0.06
CA GLN A 66 -10.75 5.83 -0.67
C GLN A 66 -10.50 5.12 -2.01
N LYS A 67 -9.55 5.61 -2.83
CA LYS A 67 -9.13 4.93 -4.07
C LYS A 67 -8.62 3.51 -3.79
N ILE A 68 -7.88 3.28 -2.69
CA ILE A 68 -7.44 1.93 -2.30
C ILE A 68 -8.64 1.06 -1.91
N LYS A 69 -9.54 1.59 -1.08
CA LYS A 69 -10.72 0.83 -0.63
C LYS A 69 -11.62 0.47 -1.80
N LEU A 70 -11.83 1.41 -2.72
CA LEU A 70 -12.52 1.19 -3.99
C LEU A 70 -11.80 0.13 -4.84
N ALA A 71 -10.47 0.17 -4.95
CA ALA A 71 -9.69 -0.85 -5.66
C ALA A 71 -9.90 -2.26 -5.06
N LEU A 72 -9.94 -2.37 -3.72
CA LEU A 72 -10.23 -3.63 -3.03
C LEU A 72 -11.67 -4.12 -3.29
N GLU A 73 -12.66 -3.23 -3.18
CA GLU A 73 -14.05 -3.55 -3.49
C GLU A 73 -14.24 -3.93 -4.96
N ALA A 74 -13.55 -3.28 -5.90
CA ALA A 74 -13.58 -3.65 -7.31
C ALA A 74 -13.12 -5.10 -7.50
N VAL A 75 -12.01 -5.51 -6.87
CA VAL A 75 -11.48 -6.88 -6.93
C VAL A 75 -12.47 -7.86 -6.29
N LYS A 76 -13.05 -7.52 -5.13
CA LYS A 76 -14.10 -8.32 -4.47
C LYS A 76 -15.34 -8.52 -5.36
N TYR A 77 -15.69 -7.52 -6.16
CA TYR A 77 -16.75 -7.62 -7.18
C TYR A 77 -16.28 -8.24 -8.51
N GLY A 78 -15.09 -8.83 -8.55
CA GLY A 78 -14.57 -9.59 -9.70
C GLY A 78 -13.90 -8.73 -10.77
N ALA A 79 -13.31 -7.59 -10.41
CA ALA A 79 -12.39 -6.86 -11.28
C ALA A 79 -11.03 -7.57 -11.35
N ASP A 80 -10.42 -7.52 -12.54
CA ASP A 80 -9.05 -7.97 -12.73
C ASP A 80 -8.06 -7.10 -11.94
N ILE A 81 -7.19 -7.75 -11.15
CA ILE A 81 -6.20 -7.07 -10.30
C ILE A 81 -5.22 -6.25 -11.15
N GLU A 82 -4.77 -6.79 -12.29
CA GLU A 82 -3.85 -6.03 -13.15
C GLU A 82 -4.51 -4.74 -13.66
N ARG A 83 -5.79 -4.80 -14.06
CA ARG A 83 -6.55 -3.61 -14.49
C ARG A 83 -6.62 -2.57 -13.38
N VAL A 84 -6.98 -2.97 -12.17
CA VAL A 84 -7.10 -2.06 -11.02
C VAL A 84 -5.75 -1.39 -10.70
N CYS A 85 -4.65 -2.17 -10.70
CA CYS A 85 -3.31 -1.64 -10.44
C CYS A 85 -2.80 -0.66 -11.52
N ARG A 86 -3.30 -0.72 -12.77
CA ARG A 86 -2.92 0.25 -13.82
C ARG A 86 -3.31 1.68 -13.49
N PHE A 87 -4.36 1.86 -12.69
CA PHE A 87 -4.84 3.19 -12.31
C PHE A 87 -3.99 3.86 -11.24
N VAL A 88 -3.11 3.09 -10.56
CA VAL A 88 -2.23 3.62 -9.53
C VAL A 88 -0.92 4.11 -10.15
N GLY A 89 -0.74 5.43 -10.15
CA GLY A 89 0.51 6.09 -10.52
C GLY A 89 1.65 5.84 -9.53
N TRP A 90 2.90 6.16 -9.89
CA TRP A 90 4.05 6.00 -8.97
C TRP A 90 3.91 6.85 -7.70
N ARG A 91 3.56 8.12 -7.85
CA ARG A 91 3.35 9.04 -6.71
C ARG A 91 2.19 8.59 -5.82
N GLU A 92 1.13 8.04 -6.41
CA GLU A 92 -0.01 7.52 -5.67
C GLU A 92 0.38 6.25 -4.91
N PHE A 93 1.11 5.34 -5.54
CA PHE A 93 1.58 4.10 -4.92
C PHE A 93 2.36 4.35 -3.63
N GLU A 94 3.39 5.22 -3.63
CA GLU A 94 4.15 5.51 -2.41
C GLU A 94 3.30 6.16 -1.31
N ARG A 95 2.39 7.07 -1.69
CA ARG A 95 1.46 7.71 -0.74
C ARG A 95 0.48 6.69 -0.16
N ILE A 96 0.02 5.73 -0.95
CA ILE A 96 -0.84 4.61 -0.52
C ILE A 96 -0.09 3.76 0.50
N VAL A 97 1.15 3.36 0.20
CA VAL A 97 2.00 2.59 1.13
C VAL A 97 2.14 3.34 2.46
N THR A 98 2.48 4.63 2.39
CA THR A 98 2.63 5.48 3.57
C THR A 98 1.34 5.53 4.39
N SER A 99 0.19 5.73 3.73
CA SER A 99 -1.12 5.79 4.39
C SER A 99 -1.46 4.46 5.06
N ALA A 100 -1.18 3.32 4.42
CA ALA A 100 -1.41 2.00 4.99
C ALA A 100 -0.59 1.78 6.28
N PHE A 101 0.68 2.18 6.30
CA PHE A 101 1.49 2.16 7.52
C PHE A 101 0.95 3.09 8.61
N SER A 102 0.64 4.35 8.27
CA SER A 102 0.13 5.33 9.25
C SER A 102 -1.20 4.89 9.87
N LEU A 103 -2.13 4.37 9.07
CA LEU A 103 -3.40 3.81 9.57
C LEU A 103 -3.20 2.60 10.49
N ASN A 104 -2.10 1.86 10.30
CA ASN A 104 -1.68 0.79 11.20
C ASN A 104 -0.85 1.30 12.38
N GLY A 105 -0.80 2.61 12.63
CA GLY A 105 -0.18 3.23 13.79
C GLY A 105 1.35 3.29 13.74
N TYR A 106 1.94 3.33 12.54
CA TYR A 106 3.37 3.57 12.35
C TYR A 106 3.64 5.07 12.10
N ASP A 107 4.74 5.60 12.66
CA ASP A 107 5.37 6.83 12.17
C ASP A 107 6.16 6.50 10.91
N VAL A 108 5.94 7.24 9.81
CA VAL A 108 6.45 6.89 8.49
C VAL A 108 7.34 7.98 7.94
N LYS A 109 8.55 7.60 7.53
CA LYS A 109 9.52 8.46 6.83
C LYS A 109 9.76 7.90 5.44
N ARG A 110 9.50 8.70 4.40
CA ARG A 110 9.76 8.34 3.00
C ARG A 110 11.18 8.75 2.59
N ASN A 111 11.75 8.00 1.64
CA ASN A 111 13.08 8.27 1.06
C ASN A 111 14.13 8.51 2.15
N PHE A 112 14.12 7.64 3.17
CA PHE A 112 14.98 7.79 4.35
C PHE A 112 16.43 7.50 3.98
N ARG A 113 17.24 8.55 4.00
CA ARG A 113 18.67 8.48 3.72
C ARG A 113 19.50 8.46 4.99
N PHE A 114 20.51 7.60 5.01
CA PHE A 114 21.48 7.48 6.09
C PHE A 114 22.82 6.97 5.57
N SER A 115 23.86 7.13 6.39
CA SER A 115 25.19 6.60 6.13
C SER A 115 25.48 5.46 7.10
N CYS A 116 26.11 4.40 6.61
CA CYS A 116 26.62 3.31 7.44
C CYS A 116 27.98 2.85 6.88
N GLY A 117 29.02 2.92 7.70
CA GLY A 117 30.40 2.81 7.23
C GLY A 117 30.71 3.88 6.17
N LYS A 118 31.29 3.47 5.04
CA LYS A 118 31.65 4.37 3.92
C LYS A 118 30.57 4.49 2.84
N ARG A 119 29.36 3.97 3.07
CA ARG A 119 28.28 3.91 2.06
C ARG A 119 27.05 4.71 2.50
N ARG A 120 26.41 5.36 1.53
CA ARG A 120 25.07 5.96 1.67
C ARG A 120 23.99 4.95 1.26
N TRP A 121 22.92 4.94 2.01
CA TRP A 121 21.79 4.06 1.84
C TRP A 121 20.49 4.86 1.79
N GLU A 122 19.52 4.34 1.06
CA GLU A 122 18.17 4.88 0.97
C GLU A 122 17.18 3.74 1.22
N ILE A 123 16.16 4.03 2.02
CA ILE A 123 15.00 3.18 2.25
C ILE A 123 13.77 3.96 1.78
N ASP A 124 13.04 3.42 0.82
CA ASP A 124 11.89 4.09 0.21
C ASP A 124 10.83 4.45 1.26
N VAL A 125 10.52 3.49 2.15
CA VAL A 125 9.59 3.69 3.27
C VAL A 125 10.16 3.08 4.54
N LEU A 126 10.43 3.92 5.53
CA LEU A 126 10.80 3.52 6.87
C LEU A 126 9.62 3.76 7.80
N ALA A 127 9.13 2.71 8.46
CA ALA A 127 7.97 2.78 9.34
C ALA A 127 8.33 2.32 10.75
N VAL A 128 8.08 3.15 11.76
CA VAL A 128 8.44 2.90 13.16
C VAL A 128 7.18 2.77 14.00
N LYS A 129 7.06 1.69 14.77
CA LYS A 129 5.97 1.48 15.73
C LYS A 129 6.50 0.74 16.95
N LYS A 130 6.52 1.40 18.10
CA LYS A 130 7.08 0.87 19.36
C LYS A 130 8.50 0.33 19.11
N GLN A 131 8.73 -0.96 19.36
CA GLN A 131 10.01 -1.65 19.21
C GLN A 131 10.18 -2.32 17.84
N THR A 132 9.32 -2.01 16.86
CA THR A 132 9.40 -2.56 15.51
C THR A 132 9.67 -1.46 14.51
N ILE A 133 10.68 -1.66 13.68
CA ILE A 133 10.97 -0.84 12.51
C ILE A 133 10.80 -1.72 11.27
N VAL A 134 9.97 -1.27 10.34
CA VAL A 134 9.84 -1.89 9.02
C VAL A 134 10.60 -1.04 8.02
N SER A 135 11.60 -1.64 7.37
CA SER A 135 12.33 -1.06 6.26
C SER A 135 11.76 -1.64 4.96
N ALA A 136 11.10 -0.81 4.16
CA ALA A 136 10.38 -1.27 2.97
C ALA A 136 10.96 -0.71 1.65
N ASP A 137 11.04 -1.57 0.64
CA ASP A 137 11.36 -1.24 -0.76
C ASP A 137 10.08 -1.26 -1.60
N CYS A 138 9.77 -0.16 -2.29
CA CYS A 138 8.55 0.03 -3.06
C CYS A 138 8.80 -0.26 -4.55
N LYS A 139 8.07 -1.23 -5.09
CA LYS A 139 8.33 -1.78 -6.43
C LYS A 139 7.10 -1.79 -7.35
N ARG A 140 7.11 -0.93 -8.36
CA ARG A 140 6.04 -0.86 -9.40
C ARG A 140 6.27 -1.84 -10.55
N TRP A 141 6.49 -3.10 -10.23
CA TRP A 141 6.74 -4.12 -11.23
C TRP A 141 5.44 -4.61 -11.86
N ARG A 142 5.28 -4.42 -13.17
CA ARG A 142 4.15 -5.03 -13.89
C ARG A 142 4.35 -6.52 -14.12
N ARG A 143 5.57 -6.93 -14.48
CA ARG A 143 6.01 -8.32 -14.62
C ARG A 143 7.47 -8.43 -14.18
N LEU A 144 7.81 -9.47 -13.43
CA LEU A 144 9.19 -9.80 -13.11
C LEU A 144 9.41 -11.31 -13.12
N SER A 145 10.63 -11.70 -13.47
CA SER A 145 11.13 -13.04 -13.20
C SER A 145 11.28 -13.26 -11.70
N ARG A 146 11.27 -14.53 -11.28
CA ARG A 146 11.59 -14.91 -9.90
C ARG A 146 12.97 -14.39 -9.48
N SER A 147 13.97 -14.45 -10.36
CA SER A 147 15.34 -13.97 -10.08
C SER A 147 15.40 -12.48 -9.75
N ALA A 148 14.65 -11.64 -10.46
CA ALA A 148 14.62 -10.21 -10.20
C ALA A 148 13.95 -9.87 -8.84
N VAL A 149 12.95 -10.66 -8.44
CA VAL A 149 12.35 -10.52 -7.10
C VAL A 149 13.34 -10.93 -6.01
N VAL A 150 14.08 -12.03 -6.21
CA VAL A 150 15.14 -12.48 -5.30
C VAL A 150 16.20 -11.39 -5.13
N GLU A 151 16.73 -10.84 -6.22
CA GLU A 151 17.74 -9.77 -6.19
C GLU A 151 17.24 -8.54 -5.42
N ALA A 152 15.98 -8.15 -5.61
CA ALA A 152 15.39 -7.03 -4.88
C ALA A 152 15.25 -7.31 -3.38
N VAL A 153 14.85 -8.53 -3.01
CA VAL A 153 14.79 -8.98 -1.61
C VAL A 153 16.19 -8.95 -0.98
N GLU A 154 17.20 -9.50 -1.65
CA GLU A 154 18.57 -9.51 -1.15
C GLU A 154 19.13 -8.10 -0.93
N LYS A 155 18.91 -7.19 -1.89
CA LYS A 155 19.28 -5.77 -1.74
C LYS A 155 18.55 -5.13 -0.56
N GLN A 156 17.28 -5.47 -0.34
CA GLN A 156 16.51 -4.94 0.78
C GLN A 156 16.98 -5.48 2.13
N VAL A 157 17.39 -6.74 2.19
CA VAL A 157 18.05 -7.34 3.37
C VAL A 157 19.34 -6.59 3.69
N GLN A 158 20.18 -6.29 2.68
CA GLN A 158 21.42 -5.53 2.86
C GLN A 158 21.16 -4.13 3.44
N ARG A 159 20.20 -3.39 2.87
CA ARG A 159 19.78 -2.06 3.38
C ARG A 159 19.30 -2.13 4.83
N THR A 160 18.51 -3.15 5.14
CA THR A 160 17.92 -3.32 6.47
C THR A 160 18.99 -3.67 7.51
N LYS A 161 19.98 -4.50 7.15
CA LYS A 161 21.13 -4.79 8.00
C LYS A 161 21.96 -3.52 8.26
N ALA A 162 22.25 -2.75 7.20
CA ALA A 162 22.95 -1.47 7.33
C ALA A 162 22.19 -0.47 8.20
N LEU A 163 20.85 -0.42 8.09
CA LEU A 163 20.02 0.40 8.95
C LEU A 163 20.17 -0.02 10.42
N LYS A 164 20.03 -1.31 10.71
CA LYS A 164 20.22 -1.85 12.06
C LYS A 164 21.58 -1.45 12.61
N ASP A 165 22.66 -1.61 11.85
CA ASP A 165 24.02 -1.30 12.31
C ASP A 165 24.25 0.21 12.51
N ALA A 166 23.46 1.07 11.84
CA ALA A 166 23.46 2.51 12.05
C ALA A 166 22.47 3.01 13.11
N LEU A 167 21.63 2.14 13.69
CA LEU A 167 20.50 2.57 14.53
C LEU A 167 20.91 3.40 15.74
N GLU A 168 22.03 3.05 16.40
CA GLU A 168 22.55 3.80 17.54
C GLU A 168 22.74 5.28 17.21
N ASN A 169 23.29 5.60 16.03
CA ASN A 169 23.50 6.97 15.57
C ASN A 169 22.21 7.63 15.02
N LEU A 170 21.12 6.88 14.90
CA LEU A 170 19.85 7.33 14.32
C LEU A 170 18.72 7.40 15.36
N LYS A 171 18.97 7.06 16.63
CA LYS A 171 17.94 7.00 17.69
C LYS A 171 17.14 8.29 17.79
N ASP A 172 17.81 9.43 17.91
CA ASP A 172 17.16 10.74 18.01
C ASP A 172 16.35 11.09 16.76
N LYS A 173 16.92 10.84 15.59
CA LYS A 173 16.27 11.09 14.29
C LYS A 173 15.00 10.24 14.11
N LEU A 174 14.94 9.09 14.75
CA LEU A 174 13.84 8.12 14.67
C LEU A 174 12.92 8.17 15.91
N GLY A 175 13.20 9.01 16.90
CA GLY A 175 12.42 9.10 18.14
C GLY A 175 12.45 7.81 18.97
N LEU A 176 13.56 7.07 18.92
CA LEU A 176 13.71 5.78 19.59
C LEU A 176 14.23 5.96 21.02
N GLN A 177 13.70 5.17 21.96
CA GLN A 177 14.14 5.16 23.36
C GLN A 177 15.42 4.33 23.51
N GLU A 178 16.39 4.80 24.31
CA GLU A 178 17.73 4.20 24.42
C GLU A 178 17.75 2.73 24.85
N THR A 179 16.78 2.29 25.64
CA THR A 179 16.76 0.97 26.32
C THR A 179 15.95 -0.11 25.60
N SER A 180 15.44 0.16 24.40
CA SER A 180 14.56 -0.77 23.69
C SER A 180 15.32 -1.76 22.82
N LYS A 181 15.03 -3.07 22.96
CA LYS A 181 15.40 -4.06 21.94
C LYS A 181 14.53 -3.86 20.71
N ILE A 182 15.12 -3.40 19.62
CA ILE A 182 14.41 -3.03 18.39
C ILE A 182 14.54 -4.15 17.38
N ALA A 183 13.42 -4.58 16.81
CA ALA A 183 13.38 -5.48 15.67
C ALA A 183 13.27 -4.66 14.37
N VAL A 184 14.22 -4.84 13.46
CA VAL A 184 14.21 -4.24 12.11
C VAL A 184 13.85 -5.31 11.09
N VAL A 185 12.71 -5.14 10.44
CA VAL A 185 12.11 -6.11 9.52
C VAL A 185 12.24 -5.60 8.07
N PRO A 186 12.91 -6.32 7.16
CA PRO A 186 12.89 -6.02 5.73
C PRO A 186 11.53 -6.38 5.13
N LEU A 187 11.03 -5.56 4.22
CA LEU A 187 9.80 -5.79 3.47
C LEU A 187 9.98 -5.33 2.02
N VAL A 188 9.49 -6.10 1.06
CA VAL A 188 9.33 -5.62 -0.33
C VAL A 188 7.85 -5.45 -0.60
N ILE A 189 7.44 -4.27 -1.08
CA ILE A 189 6.06 -3.96 -1.40
C ILE A 189 5.94 -3.82 -2.91
N SER A 190 5.06 -4.60 -3.53
CA SER A 190 4.86 -4.57 -4.98
C SER A 190 3.51 -3.96 -5.34
N LEU A 191 3.44 -3.19 -6.43
CA LEU A 191 2.14 -2.70 -6.91
C LEU A 191 1.26 -3.86 -7.41
N TYR A 192 1.86 -4.84 -8.08
CA TYR A 192 1.18 -6.01 -8.62
C TYR A 192 1.54 -7.28 -7.83
N PRO A 193 0.74 -8.36 -7.91
CA PRO A 193 1.13 -9.65 -7.37
C PRO A 193 2.49 -10.12 -7.89
N ALA A 194 3.42 -10.43 -6.99
CA ALA A 194 4.72 -10.98 -7.32
C ALA A 194 4.63 -12.51 -7.53
N PRO A 195 5.55 -13.12 -8.30
CA PRO A 195 5.60 -14.57 -8.52
C PRO A 195 5.93 -15.40 -7.26
N MET A 196 6.25 -14.74 -6.15
CA MET A 196 6.49 -15.35 -4.83
C MET A 196 6.06 -14.37 -3.74
N LYS A 197 5.59 -14.90 -2.61
CA LYS A 197 5.21 -14.12 -1.43
C LYS A 197 6.34 -13.96 -0.41
N PHE A 198 7.33 -14.86 -0.45
CA PHE A 198 8.47 -14.87 0.45
C PHE A 198 9.73 -15.33 -0.27
N HIS A 199 10.86 -14.80 0.16
CA HIS A 199 12.18 -15.35 -0.13
C HIS A 199 13.06 -15.18 1.11
N ASP A 200 13.68 -16.26 1.59
CA ASP A 200 14.50 -16.26 2.81
C ASP A 200 13.80 -15.56 4.01
N PHE A 201 12.54 -15.93 4.25
CA PHE A 201 11.67 -15.36 5.29
C PHE A 201 11.42 -13.83 5.18
N VAL A 202 11.80 -13.21 4.06
CA VAL A 202 11.47 -11.81 3.75
C VAL A 202 10.15 -11.76 2.98
N PRO A 203 9.16 -11.01 3.47
CA PRO A 203 7.87 -10.86 2.80
C PRO A 203 7.96 -9.98 1.54
N VAL A 204 7.25 -10.41 0.49
CA VAL A 204 6.97 -9.66 -0.74
C VAL A 204 5.46 -9.48 -0.83
N VAL A 205 4.99 -8.27 -0.55
CA VAL A 205 3.57 -7.99 -0.28
C VAL A 205 2.98 -7.10 -1.37
N PRO A 206 1.97 -7.57 -2.11
CA PRO A 206 1.24 -6.73 -3.05
C PRO A 206 0.47 -5.63 -2.31
N ILE A 207 0.31 -4.46 -2.94
CA ILE A 207 -0.31 -3.30 -2.30
C ILE A 207 -1.71 -3.58 -1.74
N LEU A 208 -2.49 -4.40 -2.43
CA LEU A 208 -3.85 -4.77 -2.04
C LEU A 208 -3.88 -5.67 -0.79
N GLN A 209 -2.76 -6.31 -0.45
CA GLN A 209 -2.62 -7.17 0.74
C GLN A 209 -1.84 -6.47 1.86
N LEU A 210 -1.35 -5.24 1.64
CA LEU A 210 -0.50 -4.54 2.60
C LEU A 210 -1.23 -4.28 3.92
N ALA A 211 -2.49 -3.85 3.88
CA ALA A 211 -3.24 -3.52 5.08
C ALA A 211 -3.42 -4.76 6.01
N SER A 212 -3.83 -5.89 5.46
CA SER A 212 -4.00 -7.14 6.23
C SER A 212 -2.66 -7.67 6.73
N PHE A 213 -1.62 -7.60 5.90
CA PHE A 213 -0.26 -7.99 6.31
C PHE A 213 0.22 -7.16 7.52
N LEU A 214 0.03 -5.84 7.49
CA LEU A 214 0.45 -4.95 8.57
C LEU A 214 -0.34 -5.18 9.86
N SER A 215 -1.64 -5.52 9.78
CA SER A 215 -2.44 -5.84 10.97
C SER A 215 -1.97 -7.12 11.66
N GLU A 216 -1.48 -8.10 10.89
CA GLU A 216 -1.00 -9.38 11.39
C GLU A 216 0.49 -9.37 11.77
N LEU A 217 1.25 -8.40 11.27
CA LEU A 217 2.70 -8.32 11.44
C LEU A 217 3.13 -8.45 12.91
N PRO A 218 2.56 -7.73 13.89
CA PRO A 218 3.02 -7.81 15.29
C PRO A 218 3.01 -9.21 15.89
N ALA A 219 2.06 -10.07 15.50
CA ALA A 219 1.97 -11.45 15.97
C ALA A 219 2.98 -12.38 15.29
N ASN A 220 3.48 -12.00 14.11
CA ASN A 220 4.26 -12.87 13.23
C ASN A 220 5.71 -12.44 13.02
N ILE A 221 6.20 -11.37 13.68
CA ILE A 221 7.59 -10.89 13.51
C ILE A 221 8.62 -12.01 13.72
N HIS A 222 8.38 -12.93 14.65
CA HIS A 222 9.31 -14.01 14.99
C HIS A 222 9.51 -15.03 13.86
N SER A 223 8.52 -15.20 12.98
CA SER A 223 8.62 -16.09 11.80
C SER A 223 9.17 -15.39 10.56
N LEU A 224 9.43 -14.09 10.64
CA LEU A 224 10.00 -13.30 9.55
C LEU A 224 11.49 -13.05 9.79
N LYS A 225 12.23 -12.85 8.70
CA LYS A 225 13.60 -12.35 8.80
C LYS A 225 13.58 -11.00 9.51
N HIS A 226 14.38 -10.84 10.55
CA HIS A 226 14.50 -9.59 11.28
C HIS A 226 15.89 -9.47 11.91
N PHE A 227 16.33 -8.23 12.14
CA PHE A 227 17.59 -7.94 12.81
C PHE A 227 17.29 -7.23 14.13
N ARG A 228 17.95 -7.67 15.21
CA ARG A 228 17.77 -7.07 16.54
C ARG A 228 18.95 -6.20 16.91
N THR A 229 18.68 -5.08 17.58
CA THR A 229 19.71 -4.39 18.37
C THR A 229 20.08 -5.26 19.58
N VAL A 230 21.33 -5.16 20.02
CA VAL A 230 21.86 -5.92 21.18
C VAL A 230 21.24 -5.36 22.45
#